data_AF-A0AA90SWA1-F1
#
_entry.id   AF-A0AA90SWA1-F1
#
_cell.length_a   1.000
_cell.length_b   1.000
_cell.length_c   1.000
_cell.angle_alpha   90.00
_cell.angle_beta   90.00
_cell.angle_gamma   90.00
#
_symmetry.space_group_name_H-M   'P 1'
#
loop_
_entity.id
_entity.type
_entity.pdbx_description
1 polymer ?
#
loop_
_entity_poly.entity_id
_entity_poly.type
_entity_poly.pdbx_seq_one_letter_code
_entity_poly.pdbx_strand_id
1 'polypeptide(L)'
;MNVTLYISPAENQPGNYLVVVNGDGFYNSVNKKVGARIRGDDEWFDDTLFSIGGSGIERVGVDGSFSLSNTVSASQLNEDWGQDEVYALVSVEGLSGSFRSNTIKRDF
;
A
#
# COMPACT_ATOMS: atom_id res chain seq x y z
N MET A 1 -0.79 -15.44 -3.98
CA MET A 1 -1.06 -14.00 -3.94
C MET A 1 -0.05 -13.39 -3.00
N ASN A 2 0.88 -12.61 -3.54
CA ASN A 2 1.89 -11.90 -2.78
C ASN A 2 1.64 -10.40 -2.91
N VAL A 3 1.91 -9.64 -1.85
CA VAL A 3 1.82 -8.18 -1.85
C VAL A 3 3.12 -7.62 -1.30
N THR A 4 3.65 -6.58 -1.93
CA THR A 4 4.90 -5.94 -1.50
C THR A 4 4.72 -4.44 -1.49
N LEU A 5 5.16 -3.83 -0.39
CA LEU A 5 5.21 -2.38 -0.21
C LEU A 5 6.64 -1.90 -0.39
N TYR A 6 6.79 -0.86 -1.20
CA TYR A 6 8.01 -0.09 -1.38
C TYR A 6 7.74 1.37 -1.06
N ILE A 7 8.64 2.00 -0.30
CA ILE A 7 8.61 3.43 -0.03
C ILE A 7 10.00 4.00 -0.32
N SER A 8 10.06 5.03 -1.17
CA SER A 8 11.31 5.71 -1.54
C SER A 8 11.10 7.21 -1.57
N PRO A 9 12.14 8.03 -1.38
CA PRO A 9 12.05 9.47 -1.64
C PRO A 9 11.48 9.73 -3.04
N ALA A 10 10.56 10.69 -3.15
CA ALA A 10 9.97 11.05 -4.43
C ALA A 10 10.95 11.92 -5.24
N GLU A 11 11.13 11.58 -6.52
CA GLU A 11 12.06 12.29 -7.39
C GLU A 11 11.64 13.76 -7.56
N ASN A 12 12.60 14.67 -7.41
CA ASN A 12 12.42 16.13 -7.51
C ASN A 12 11.35 16.72 -6.56
N GLN A 13 11.00 16.00 -5.49
CA GLN A 13 9.99 16.42 -4.51
C GLN A 13 10.51 16.23 -3.07
N PRO A 14 11.42 17.10 -2.59
CA PRO A 14 11.97 16.99 -1.23
C PRO A 14 10.88 16.97 -0.16
N GLY A 15 11.02 16.08 0.84
CA GLY A 15 10.04 15.90 1.91
C GLY A 15 8.84 15.01 1.54
N ASN A 16 8.77 14.55 0.29
CA ASN A 16 7.76 13.60 -0.17
C ASN A 16 8.37 12.23 -0.48
N TYR A 17 7.50 11.22 -0.39
CA TYR A 17 7.81 9.82 -0.62
C TYR A 17 6.88 9.24 -1.68
N LEU A 18 7.46 8.47 -2.59
CA LEU A 18 6.72 7.60 -3.49
C LEU A 18 6.44 6.29 -2.76
N VAL A 19 5.17 5.98 -2.62
CA VAL A 19 4.67 4.76 -2.00
C VAL A 19 4.11 3.88 -3.11
N VAL A 20 4.63 2.66 -3.24
CA VAL A 20 4.24 1.71 -4.28
C VAL A 20 3.82 0.39 -3.63
N VAL A 21 2.61 -0.06 -3.93
CA VAL A 21 2.08 -1.37 -3.55
C VAL A 21 1.94 -2.22 -4.79
N ASN A 22 2.74 -3.29 -4.84
CA ASN A 22 2.69 -4.27 -5.91
C ASN A 22 2.00 -5.54 -5.42
N GLY A 23 1.27 -6.20 -6.32
CA GLY A 23 0.74 -7.53 -6.06
C GLY A 23 0.93 -8.47 -7.24
N ASP A 24 1.07 -9.75 -6.93
CA ASP A 24 1.25 -10.82 -7.91
C ASP A 24 0.48 -12.09 -7.53
N GLY A 25 0.10 -12.89 -8.53
CA GLY A 25 -0.59 -14.16 -8.35
C GLY A 25 -2.10 -14.03 -8.14
N PHE A 26 -2.72 -12.93 -8.60
CA PHE A 26 -4.17 -12.67 -8.51
C PHE A 26 -4.92 -13.11 -9.80
N TYR A 27 -4.53 -14.23 -10.40
CA TYR A 27 -5.09 -14.72 -11.68
C TYR A 27 -6.61 -14.95 -11.67
N ASN A 28 -7.20 -15.25 -10.51
CA ASN A 28 -8.65 -15.43 -10.37
C ASN A 28 -9.42 -14.10 -10.25
N SER A 29 -8.71 -12.98 -10.25
CA SER A 29 -9.25 -11.64 -10.06
C SER A 29 -8.90 -10.70 -11.22
N VAL A 30 -8.55 -11.24 -12.39
CA VAL A 30 -8.30 -10.44 -13.60
C VAL A 30 -9.46 -9.48 -13.86
N ASN A 31 -9.14 -8.23 -14.19
CA ASN A 31 -10.09 -7.12 -14.40
C ASN A 31 -10.97 -6.77 -13.19
N LYS A 32 -10.71 -7.34 -12.01
CA LYS A 32 -11.37 -6.92 -10.76
C LYS A 32 -10.71 -5.68 -10.20
N LYS A 33 -11.51 -4.85 -9.53
CA LYS A 33 -11.01 -3.65 -8.86
C LYS A 33 -10.04 -4.01 -7.75
N VAL A 34 -9.00 -3.20 -7.59
CA VAL A 34 -8.01 -3.33 -6.53
C VAL A 34 -7.79 -1.97 -5.85
N GLY A 35 -7.56 -2.01 -4.55
CA GLY A 35 -7.19 -0.84 -3.74
C GLY A 35 -6.41 -1.27 -2.51
N ALA A 36 -5.70 -0.34 -1.91
CA ALA A 36 -4.89 -0.57 -0.71
C ALA A 36 -5.16 0.51 0.35
N ARG A 37 -5.14 0.09 1.61
CA ARG A 37 -5.01 1.00 2.76
C ARG A 37 -3.58 0.92 3.25
N ILE A 38 -2.94 2.06 3.41
CA ILE A 38 -1.65 2.17 4.07
C ILE A 38 -1.94 2.40 5.55
N ARG A 39 -1.27 1.59 6.37
CA ARG A 39 -1.52 1.44 7.79
C ARG A 39 -0.18 1.55 8.50
N GLY A 40 -0.16 2.12 9.70
CA GLY A 40 0.95 1.86 10.59
C GLY A 40 0.64 0.68 11.53
N ASP A 41 1.68 0.19 12.18
CA ASP A 41 1.76 -1.12 12.85
C ASP A 41 1.99 -0.94 14.34
N ASP A 42 0.94 -0.49 15.03
CA ASP A 42 0.96 -0.27 16.47
C ASP A 42 0.62 -1.53 17.29
N GLU A 43 1.21 -1.65 18.49
CA GLU A 43 0.95 -2.77 19.41
C GLU A 43 -0.52 -2.85 19.85
N TRP A 44 -1.24 -1.71 19.83
CA TRP A 44 -2.61 -1.61 20.34
C TRP A 44 -3.66 -1.30 19.28
N PHE A 45 -3.38 -0.40 18.34
CA PHE A 45 -4.32 -0.06 17.26
C PHE A 45 -3.61 0.47 16.02
N ASP A 46 -3.53 -0.34 14.96
CA ASP A 46 -3.06 0.11 13.65
C ASP A 46 -3.87 1.32 13.13
N ASP A 47 -3.22 2.46 12.91
CA ASP A 47 -3.86 3.64 12.34
C ASP A 47 -3.99 3.53 10.82
N THR A 48 -5.04 4.16 10.27
CA THR A 48 -5.16 4.32 8.82
C THR A 48 -4.50 5.61 8.41
N LEU A 49 -3.35 5.50 7.76
CA LEU A 49 -2.59 6.63 7.26
C LEU A 49 -3.27 7.25 6.03
N PHE A 50 -3.48 6.46 4.99
CA PHE A 50 -4.18 6.87 3.77
C PHE A 50 -4.58 5.66 2.91
N SER A 51 -5.25 5.89 1.78
CA SER A 51 -5.61 4.85 0.81
C SER A 51 -4.98 5.14 -0.55
N ILE A 52 -4.65 4.09 -1.31
CA ILE A 52 -4.16 4.15 -2.69
C ILE A 52 -5.09 3.30 -3.57
N GLY A 53 -5.55 3.86 -4.68
CA GLY A 53 -6.48 3.19 -5.59
C GLY A 53 -7.86 2.96 -4.97
N GLY A 54 -8.60 1.96 -5.49
CA GLY A 54 -9.98 1.69 -5.07
C GLY A 54 -11.01 2.68 -5.62
N SER A 55 -10.59 3.62 -6.48
CA SER A 55 -11.46 4.56 -7.21
C SER A 55 -12.32 3.86 -8.27
N GLY A 56 -11.93 2.63 -8.63
CA GLY A 56 -12.59 1.77 -9.62
C GLY A 56 -11.90 1.72 -10.97
N ILE A 57 -10.85 2.53 -11.15
CA ILE A 57 -9.99 2.56 -12.33
C ILE A 57 -8.93 1.46 -12.23
N GLU A 58 -8.35 1.26 -11.04
CA GLU A 58 -7.26 0.33 -10.83
C GLU A 58 -7.77 -1.10 -10.85
N ARG A 59 -7.17 -1.94 -11.71
CA ARG A 59 -7.57 -3.32 -11.92
C ARG A 59 -6.37 -4.25 -11.82
N VAL A 60 -6.63 -5.50 -11.44
CA VAL A 60 -5.68 -6.60 -11.63
C VAL A 60 -5.50 -6.85 -13.12
N GLY A 61 -4.25 -6.83 -13.57
CA GLY A 61 -3.84 -7.11 -14.95
C GLY A 61 -4.14 -8.53 -15.37
N VAL A 62 -4.07 -8.78 -16.68
CA VAL A 62 -4.32 -10.10 -17.29
C VAL A 62 -3.30 -11.16 -16.87
N ASP A 63 -2.13 -10.72 -16.43
CA ASP A 63 -1.04 -11.51 -15.87
C ASP A 63 -1.20 -11.75 -14.35
N GLY A 64 -2.32 -11.33 -13.75
CA GLY A 64 -2.57 -11.48 -12.32
C GLY A 64 -1.77 -10.51 -11.44
N SER A 65 -1.13 -9.50 -12.02
CA SER A 65 -0.37 -8.50 -11.29
C SER A 65 -1.14 -7.18 -11.11
N PHE A 66 -0.71 -6.33 -10.18
CA PHE A 66 -1.12 -4.92 -10.12
C PHE A 66 -0.01 -4.07 -9.51
N SER A 67 -0.05 -2.77 -9.79
CA SER A 67 0.78 -1.77 -9.13
C SER A 67 -0.09 -0.55 -8.79
N LEU A 68 -0.05 -0.13 -7.53
CA LEU A 68 -0.72 1.05 -7.01
C LEU A 68 0.35 2.00 -6.49
N SER A 69 0.26 3.29 -6.81
CA SER A 69 1.24 4.26 -6.32
C SER A 69 0.60 5.58 -5.91
N ASN A 70 1.17 6.22 -4.90
CA ASN A 70 0.86 7.60 -4.54
C ASN A 70 2.12 8.31 -4.02
N THR A 71 2.19 9.61 -4.23
CA THR A 71 3.23 10.45 -3.61
C THR A 71 2.62 11.15 -2.41
N VAL A 72 3.22 10.96 -1.23
CA VAL A 72 2.73 11.50 0.05
C VAL A 72 3.83 12.27 0.76
N SER A 73 3.43 13.18 1.66
CA SER A 73 4.39 13.87 2.54
C SER A 73 4.92 12.93 3.63
N ALA A 74 6.13 13.20 4.12
CA ALA A 74 6.71 12.48 5.27
C ALA A 74 5.74 12.40 6.46
N SER A 75 5.04 13.49 6.76
CA SER A 75 4.06 13.56 7.86
C SER A 75 2.86 12.63 7.72
N GLN A 76 2.57 12.11 6.52
CA GLN A 76 1.51 11.12 6.31
C GLN A 76 1.99 9.68 6.53
N LEU A 77 3.30 9.46 6.59
CA LEU A 77 3.92 8.18 6.88
C LEU A 77 4.36 8.05 8.34
N ASN A 78 4.38 9.18 9.05
CA ASN A 78 4.72 9.23 10.46
C ASN A 78 3.54 8.71 11.29
N GLU A 79 3.72 7.60 12.01
CA GLU A 79 2.64 7.07 12.86
C GLU A 79 2.72 7.59 14.30
N ASP A 80 3.91 7.68 14.90
CA ASP A 80 4.02 8.00 16.33
C ASP A 80 5.43 8.41 16.83
N TRP A 81 5.66 8.28 18.14
CA TRP A 81 6.96 8.49 18.77
C TRP A 81 7.84 7.24 18.66
N GLY A 82 8.55 7.11 17.55
CA GLY A 82 9.42 5.96 17.36
C GLY A 82 9.93 5.86 15.94
N GLN A 83 10.28 4.63 15.56
CA GLN A 83 10.57 4.29 14.17
C GLN A 83 9.26 3.96 13.48
N ASP A 84 8.92 4.67 12.40
CA ASP A 84 7.64 4.44 11.72
C ASP A 84 7.58 3.03 11.12
N GLU A 85 6.44 2.34 11.34
CA GLU A 85 6.22 0.97 10.90
C GLU A 85 5.04 0.86 9.96
N VAL A 86 5.30 0.98 8.66
CA VAL A 86 4.25 1.12 7.65
C VAL A 86 4.05 -0.15 6.85
N TYR A 87 2.80 -0.58 6.66
CA TYR A 87 2.43 -1.71 5.80
C TYR A 87 1.21 -1.38 4.92
N ALA A 88 0.97 -2.19 3.89
CA ALA A 88 -0.19 -2.09 3.01
C ALA A 88 -1.17 -3.24 3.26
N LEU A 89 -2.46 -2.90 3.33
CA LEU A 89 -3.57 -3.83 3.38
C LEU A 89 -4.37 -3.74 2.08
N VAL A 90 -4.23 -4.74 1.21
CA VAL A 90 -4.85 -4.75 -0.14
C VAL A 90 -6.20 -5.45 -0.12
N SER A 91 -7.19 -4.82 -0.75
CA SER A 91 -8.48 -5.41 -1.05
C SER A 91 -8.66 -5.59 -2.56
N VAL A 92 -9.15 -6.75 -2.98
CA VAL A 92 -9.46 -7.07 -4.37
C VAL A 92 -10.92 -7.49 -4.46
N GLU A 93 -11.66 -6.90 -5.40
CA GLU A 93 -13.06 -7.19 -5.63
C GLU A 93 -13.27 -8.69 -5.94
N GLY A 94 -14.20 -9.31 -5.20
CA GLY A 94 -14.53 -10.73 -5.34
C GLY A 94 -13.67 -11.67 -4.50
N LEU A 95 -12.65 -11.18 -3.79
CA LEU A 95 -11.92 -11.95 -2.78
C LEU A 95 -12.39 -11.55 -1.37
N SER A 96 -12.50 -12.54 -0.49
CA SER A 96 -12.79 -12.30 0.93
C SER A 96 -11.51 -11.92 1.67
N GLY A 97 -11.59 -10.88 2.51
CA GLY A 97 -10.48 -10.47 3.37
C GLY A 97 -9.55 -9.46 2.70
N SER A 98 -8.35 -9.35 3.24
CA SER A 98 -7.32 -8.44 2.73
C SER A 98 -5.94 -9.09 2.77
N PHE A 99 -5.06 -8.63 1.89
CA PHE A 99 -3.71 -9.17 1.72
C PHE A 99 -2.70 -8.17 2.28
N ARG A 100 -1.94 -8.59 3.29
CA ARG A 100 -0.93 -7.76 3.96
C ARG A 100 0.40 -7.84 3.22
N SER A 101 1.10 -6.71 3.09
CA SER A 101 2.48 -6.65 2.58
C SER A 101 3.53 -6.95 3.67
N ASN A 102 4.81 -6.82 3.30
CA ASN A 102 5.87 -6.54 4.27
C ASN A 102 5.62 -5.23 5.03
N THR A 103 6.15 -5.14 6.26
CA THR A 103 6.26 -3.89 7.03
C THR A 103 7.58 -3.21 6.69
N ILE A 104 7.56 -1.91 6.41
CA ILE A 104 8.75 -1.06 6.30
C ILE A 104 8.94 -0.35 7.63
N LYS A 105 10.15 -0.48 8.20
CA LYS A 105 10.54 0.19 9.44
C LYS A 105 11.59 1.24 9.17
N ARG A 106 11.28 2.52 9.37
CA ARG A 106 12.18 3.64 9.06
C ARG A 106 11.62 4.97 9.58
N ASP A 107 12.49 5.91 9.89
CA ASP A 107 12.12 7.32 10.12
C ASP A 107 11.93 8.05 8.78
N PHE A 108 10.72 8.57 8.51
CA PHE A 108 10.38 9.27 7.26
C PHE A 108 10.58 10.79 7.31
#